data_AF-A0A080MD52-F1
#
_entry.id   AF-A0A080MD52-F1
#
_cell.length_a   1.000
_cell.length_b   1.000
_cell.length_c   1.000
_cell.angle_alpha   90.00
_cell.angle_beta   90.00
_cell.angle_gamma   90.00
#
_symmetry.space_group_name_H-M   'P 1'
#
loop_
_entity.id
_entity.type
_entity.pdbx_description
1 polymer ?
#
loop_
_entity_poly.entity_id
_entity_poly.type
_entity_poly.pdbx_seq_one_letter_code
_entity_poly.pdbx_strand_id
1 'polypeptide(L)'
;MANLCATTHNYEFGHAILGPVIAGFALLLVREAERRKLRRLAFVARDGDLLREATRRLLHHFSMPAAPELTYVHLSRRATALPALDAMDAAAVEAAAAVRAGPLTLGMLLEFHGLSANRLINRLEKHKLGLDTRISSPSLLSDLFADKEFQSEITTSIAEQKDLLSSYLAQQGLQAGSSTALVDIGWRGSIQNNLSKAFPGILTGLYFGLWAEDGFTDSLPSNSLGIICDQRRGRDLHEGAAWYAGHLLEAICRASEGTTLGYREVDGQIVPLLAADGSRSAEIQSAAVAEVIRTGILDRMEELAKDTSWRCQTDDQLQRAAQDSLFQLAFFPCPAAITIGKSLVHTEGHANGWSAPLIASGPHRPLTSPRQWLAGLSSPWRAGYVCSTGGTGLAWLFLGAEATLGCLPPKARPLLANLARRWAGLPTVQQ
;
A
#
# COMPACT_ATOMS: atom_id res chain seq x y z
N MET A 1 15.04 6.99 -31.15
CA MET A 1 15.11 5.50 -31.12
C MET A 1 15.09 4.94 -29.69
N ALA A 2 15.94 5.40 -28.75
CA ALA A 2 15.93 4.93 -27.36
C ALA A 2 14.57 5.11 -26.64
N ASN A 3 13.91 6.27 -26.80
CA ASN A 3 12.61 6.53 -26.18
C ASN A 3 11.49 5.61 -26.72
N LEU A 4 11.43 5.40 -28.04
CA LEU A 4 10.47 4.46 -28.64
C LEU A 4 10.70 3.02 -28.14
N CYS A 5 11.95 2.60 -28.08
CA CYS A 5 12.33 1.29 -27.56
C CYS A 5 11.91 1.13 -26.08
N ALA A 6 12.16 2.12 -25.23
CA ALA A 6 11.75 2.10 -23.82
C ALA A 6 10.21 2.06 -23.66
N THR A 7 9.48 2.84 -24.45
CA THR A 7 8.01 2.81 -24.47
C THR A 7 7.48 1.43 -24.84
N THR A 8 8.04 0.78 -25.86
CA THR A 8 7.68 -0.59 -26.23
C THR A 8 7.94 -1.58 -25.10
N HIS A 9 9.10 -1.53 -24.44
CA HIS A 9 9.41 -2.44 -23.32
C HIS A 9 8.49 -2.23 -22.11
N ASN A 10 8.11 -0.98 -21.81
CA ASN A 10 7.17 -0.67 -20.72
C ASN A 10 5.76 -1.19 -21.04
N TYR A 11 5.32 -1.02 -22.28
CA TYR A 11 4.03 -1.53 -22.73
C TYR A 11 4.01 -3.07 -22.67
N GLU A 12 5.02 -3.74 -23.22
CA GLU A 12 5.15 -5.20 -23.20
C GLU A 12 5.26 -5.76 -21.78
N PHE A 13 5.92 -5.04 -20.87
CA PHE A 13 5.93 -5.40 -19.45
C PHE A 13 4.50 -5.39 -18.86
N GLY A 14 3.74 -4.33 -19.14
CA GLY A 14 2.34 -4.24 -18.75
C GLY A 14 1.49 -5.32 -19.39
N HIS A 15 1.64 -5.55 -20.69
CA HIS A 15 0.84 -6.48 -21.47
C HIS A 15 1.14 -7.94 -21.15
N ALA A 16 2.40 -8.36 -21.20
CA ALA A 16 2.76 -9.77 -21.09
C ALA A 16 2.93 -10.26 -19.65
N ILE A 17 3.35 -9.39 -18.72
CA ILE A 17 3.70 -9.81 -17.34
C ILE A 17 2.58 -9.46 -16.36
N LEU A 18 2.22 -8.18 -16.25
CA LEU A 18 1.22 -7.73 -15.27
C LEU A 18 -0.23 -7.86 -15.77
N GLY A 19 -0.45 -7.82 -17.09
CA GLY A 19 -1.76 -7.96 -17.72
C GLY A 19 -2.49 -9.23 -17.27
N PRO A 20 -1.89 -10.43 -17.40
CA PRO A 20 -2.50 -11.67 -16.94
C PRO A 20 -2.74 -11.71 -15.42
N VAL A 21 -1.87 -11.07 -14.64
CA VAL A 21 -1.97 -11.00 -13.17
C VAL A 21 -3.18 -10.15 -12.75
N ILE A 22 -3.29 -8.93 -13.27
CA ILE A 22 -4.41 -8.03 -12.99
C ILE A 22 -5.72 -8.60 -13.55
N ALA A 23 -5.68 -9.25 -14.72
CA ALA A 23 -6.83 -9.94 -15.29
C ALA A 23 -7.32 -11.09 -14.40
N GLY A 24 -6.39 -11.93 -13.90
CA GLY A 24 -6.70 -13.00 -12.97
C GLY A 24 -7.31 -12.47 -11.68
N PHE A 25 -6.74 -11.40 -11.11
CA PHE A 25 -7.31 -10.72 -9.96
C PHE A 25 -8.74 -10.23 -10.22
N ALA A 26 -8.98 -9.52 -11.33
CA ALA A 26 -10.29 -8.97 -11.64
C ALA A 26 -11.35 -10.07 -11.81
N LEU A 27 -11.00 -11.19 -12.47
CA LEU A 27 -11.93 -12.32 -12.63
C LEU A 27 -12.24 -13.01 -11.30
N LEU A 28 -11.23 -13.24 -10.47
CA LEU A 28 -11.41 -13.81 -9.14
C LEU A 28 -12.23 -12.87 -8.23
N LEU A 29 -11.96 -11.56 -8.28
CA LEU A 29 -12.70 -10.54 -7.54
C LEU A 29 -14.19 -10.56 -7.90
N VAL A 30 -14.50 -10.63 -9.19
CA VAL A 30 -15.88 -10.67 -9.69
C VAL A 30 -16.59 -11.96 -9.27
N ARG A 31 -15.92 -13.12 -9.36
CA ARG A 31 -16.45 -14.40 -8.86
C ARG A 31 -16.71 -14.36 -7.35
N GLU A 32 -15.81 -13.75 -6.59
CA GLU A 32 -15.98 -13.61 -5.16
C GLU A 32 -17.13 -12.67 -4.80
N ALA A 33 -17.31 -11.60 -5.57
CA ALA A 33 -18.46 -10.71 -5.45
C ALA A 33 -19.78 -11.45 -5.70
N GLU A 34 -19.83 -12.31 -6.73
CA GLU A 34 -21.00 -13.15 -7.00
C GLU A 34 -21.29 -14.13 -5.86
N ARG A 35 -20.27 -14.87 -5.38
CA ARG A 35 -20.42 -15.83 -4.26
C ARG A 35 -20.96 -15.18 -3.00
N ARG A 36 -20.46 -13.99 -2.68
CA ARG A 36 -20.88 -13.20 -1.51
C ARG A 36 -22.13 -12.36 -1.75
N LYS A 37 -22.68 -12.39 -2.98
CA LYS A 37 -23.84 -11.59 -3.39
C LYS A 37 -23.64 -10.09 -3.13
N LEU A 38 -22.42 -9.60 -3.39
CA LEU A 38 -22.10 -8.19 -3.28
C LEU A 38 -22.77 -7.42 -4.41
N ARG A 39 -23.43 -6.32 -4.07
CA ARG A 39 -24.01 -5.38 -5.05
C ARG A 39 -23.04 -4.28 -5.45
N ARG A 40 -21.97 -4.07 -4.67
CA ARG A 40 -21.00 -3.00 -4.91
C ARG A 40 -19.58 -3.43 -4.52
N LEU A 41 -18.63 -3.03 -5.35
CA LEU A 41 -17.19 -3.09 -5.09
C LEU A 41 -16.66 -1.67 -5.06
N ALA A 42 -16.23 -1.22 -3.88
CA ALA A 42 -15.73 0.12 -3.63
C ALA A 42 -14.20 0.12 -3.65
N PHE A 43 -13.63 0.50 -4.79
CA PHE A 43 -12.20 0.54 -5.01
C PHE A 43 -11.60 1.76 -4.30
N VAL A 44 -10.73 1.50 -3.34
CA VAL A 44 -10.12 2.50 -2.48
C VAL A 44 -9.05 3.28 -3.24
N ALA A 45 -9.12 4.61 -3.15
CA ALA A 45 -8.06 5.48 -3.63
C ALA A 45 -6.77 5.25 -2.84
N ARG A 46 -5.58 5.32 -3.44
CA ARG A 46 -5.27 5.72 -4.82
C ARG A 46 -4.99 4.54 -5.75
N ASP A 47 -4.68 3.39 -5.18
CA ASP A 47 -4.15 2.24 -5.93
C ASP A 47 -5.30 1.35 -6.46
N GLY A 48 -6.56 1.68 -6.14
CA GLY A 48 -7.73 0.98 -6.65
C GLY A 48 -8.19 1.38 -8.07
N ASP A 49 -7.69 2.48 -8.64
CA ASP A 49 -8.21 2.99 -9.93
C ASP A 49 -7.95 2.02 -11.11
N LEU A 50 -6.70 1.54 -11.24
CA LEU A 50 -6.37 0.55 -12.28
C LEU A 50 -7.17 -0.75 -12.10
N LEU A 51 -7.34 -1.20 -10.86
CA LEU A 51 -8.08 -2.41 -10.53
C LEU A 51 -9.56 -2.26 -10.90
N ARG A 52 -10.15 -1.09 -10.62
CA ARG A 52 -11.53 -0.75 -10.98
C ARG A 52 -11.71 -0.75 -12.49
N GLU A 53 -10.79 -0.10 -13.21
CA GLU A 53 -10.84 0.01 -14.67
C GLU A 53 -10.66 -1.35 -15.35
N ALA A 54 -9.72 -2.17 -14.90
CA ALA A 54 -9.55 -3.54 -15.38
C ALA A 54 -10.82 -4.38 -15.13
N THR A 55 -11.40 -4.29 -13.93
CA THR A 55 -12.65 -5.00 -13.58
C THR A 55 -13.83 -4.52 -14.44
N ARG A 56 -13.91 -3.22 -14.71
CA ARG A 56 -14.94 -2.64 -15.59
C ARG A 56 -14.82 -3.21 -17.01
N ARG A 57 -13.62 -3.22 -17.59
CA ARG A 57 -13.36 -3.80 -18.92
C ARG A 57 -13.70 -5.29 -18.97
N LEU A 58 -13.40 -6.04 -17.89
CA LEU A 58 -13.80 -7.44 -17.78
C LEU A 58 -15.31 -7.64 -17.98
N LEU A 59 -16.10 -6.87 -17.21
CA LEU A 59 -17.55 -6.99 -17.15
C LEU A 59 -18.23 -6.53 -18.45
N HIS A 60 -17.54 -5.78 -19.32
CA HIS A 60 -18.05 -5.45 -20.65
C HIS A 60 -18.05 -6.66 -21.60
N HIS A 61 -17.20 -7.66 -21.38
CA HIS A 61 -17.02 -8.79 -22.30
C HIS A 61 -17.86 -10.02 -21.96
N PHE A 62 -18.45 -10.10 -20.76
CA PHE A 62 -19.42 -11.14 -20.46
C PHE A 62 -20.52 -10.63 -19.54
N SER A 63 -21.75 -11.01 -19.85
CA SER A 63 -22.92 -10.63 -19.08
C SER A 63 -22.95 -11.40 -17.76
N MET A 64 -22.92 -10.67 -16.66
CA MET A 64 -23.34 -11.20 -15.35
C MET A 64 -24.70 -10.62 -14.99
N PRO A 65 -25.73 -11.45 -14.73
CA PRO A 65 -27.08 -10.98 -14.41
C PRO A 65 -27.16 -10.04 -13.19
N ALA A 66 -26.23 -10.20 -12.24
CA ALA A 66 -26.13 -9.39 -11.03
C ALA A 66 -24.71 -8.80 -10.87
N ALA A 67 -24.20 -8.16 -11.92
CA ALA A 67 -22.90 -7.49 -11.86
C ALA A 67 -22.87 -6.43 -10.74
N PRO A 68 -21.84 -6.42 -9.88
CA PRO A 68 -21.73 -5.40 -8.85
C PRO A 68 -21.44 -4.03 -9.48
N GLU A 69 -21.99 -2.98 -8.87
CA GLU A 69 -21.59 -1.61 -9.15
C GLU A 69 -20.12 -1.42 -8.76
N LEU A 70 -19.33 -0.79 -9.63
CA LEU A 70 -17.91 -0.50 -9.37
C LEU A 70 -17.79 0.98 -9.01
N THR A 71 -17.52 1.29 -7.74
CA THR A 71 -17.33 2.67 -7.27
C THR A 71 -15.86 2.93 -6.95
N TYR A 72 -15.45 4.19 -7.01
CA TYR A 72 -14.14 4.64 -6.60
C TYR A 72 -14.29 5.55 -5.38
N VAL A 73 -13.65 5.20 -4.27
CA VAL A 73 -13.87 5.85 -2.97
C VAL A 73 -12.57 6.40 -2.40
N HIS A 74 -12.60 7.68 -2.03
CA HIS A 74 -11.47 8.40 -1.45
C HIS A 74 -11.35 8.08 0.03
N LEU A 75 -10.68 6.97 0.33
CA LEU A 75 -10.27 6.61 1.69
C LEU A 75 -8.75 6.56 1.73
N SER A 76 -8.17 6.88 2.89
CA SER A 76 -6.73 6.72 3.10
C SER A 76 -6.45 6.39 4.56
N ARG A 77 -5.23 5.93 4.85
CA ARG A 77 -4.77 5.76 6.23
C ARG A 77 -4.88 7.07 7.01
N ARG A 78 -4.42 8.18 6.42
CA ARG A 78 -4.49 9.52 7.01
C ARG A 78 -5.91 9.97 7.32
N ALA A 79 -6.84 9.80 6.36
CA ALA A 79 -8.23 10.22 6.51
C ALA A 79 -9.03 9.37 7.51
N THR A 80 -8.51 8.20 7.90
CA THR A 80 -9.18 7.27 8.83
C THR A 80 -8.45 7.12 10.17
N ALA A 81 -7.20 7.58 10.28
CA ALA A 81 -6.38 7.39 11.48
C ALA A 81 -6.92 8.13 12.71
N LEU A 82 -7.23 9.43 12.61
CA LEU A 82 -7.77 10.18 13.74
C LEU A 82 -9.20 9.73 14.12
N PRO A 83 -10.13 9.49 13.17
CA PRO A 83 -11.42 8.90 13.50
C PRO A 83 -11.34 7.54 14.22
N ALA A 84 -10.26 6.79 14.06
CA ALA A 84 -10.09 5.50 14.74
C ALA A 84 -9.55 5.62 16.18
N LEU A 85 -9.20 6.82 16.65
CA LEU A 85 -8.71 7.07 18.00
C LEU A 85 -9.86 7.35 18.98
N ASP A 86 -9.63 6.97 20.23
CA ASP A 86 -10.44 7.39 21.38
C ASP A 86 -9.81 8.63 22.05
N ALA A 87 -8.48 8.68 22.11
CA ALA A 87 -7.68 9.78 22.64
C ALA A 87 -6.30 9.82 21.95
N MET A 88 -5.56 10.91 22.13
CA MET A 88 -4.15 10.96 21.70
C MET A 88 -3.26 10.40 22.82
N ASP A 89 -2.60 9.27 22.55
CA ASP A 89 -1.81 8.56 23.54
C ASP A 89 -0.56 7.89 22.93
N ALA A 90 0.09 7.02 23.70
CA ALA A 90 1.26 6.30 23.23
C ALA A 90 0.99 5.38 22.03
N ALA A 91 -0.18 4.75 21.96
CA ALA A 91 -0.55 3.88 20.86
C ALA A 91 -0.74 4.67 19.56
N ALA A 92 -1.25 5.90 19.64
CA ALA A 92 -1.32 6.81 18.49
C ALA A 92 0.08 7.17 17.94
N VAL A 93 1.03 7.43 18.84
CA VAL A 93 2.44 7.68 18.46
C VAL A 93 3.05 6.46 17.78
N GLU A 94 2.87 5.27 18.35
CA GLU A 94 3.37 4.01 17.79
C GLU A 94 2.76 3.72 16.42
N ALA A 95 1.45 3.92 16.25
CA ALA A 95 0.78 3.76 14.96
C ALA A 95 1.35 4.70 13.89
N ALA A 96 1.64 5.95 14.26
CA ALA A 96 2.28 6.90 13.36
C ALA A 96 3.75 6.55 13.07
N ALA A 97 4.47 5.99 14.04
CA ALA A 97 5.86 5.55 13.89
C ALA A 97 6.00 4.33 12.97
N ALA A 98 5.10 3.36 13.09
CA ALA A 98 5.14 2.09 12.37
C ALA A 98 5.03 2.22 10.82
N VAL A 99 4.64 3.40 10.32
CA VAL A 99 4.35 3.63 8.91
C VAL A 99 5.32 4.59 8.22
N ARG A 100 6.40 5.02 8.88
CA ARG A 100 7.37 5.97 8.32
C ARG A 100 8.79 5.42 8.24
N ALA A 101 9.47 5.77 7.16
CA ALA A 101 10.92 5.63 7.04
C ALA A 101 11.66 6.81 7.71
N GLY A 102 11.83 6.79 9.03
CA GLY A 102 12.72 7.74 9.72
C GLY A 102 12.20 8.29 11.05
N PRO A 103 12.93 9.26 11.64
CA PRO A 103 12.57 9.84 12.93
C PRO A 103 11.23 10.58 12.86
N LEU A 104 10.38 10.35 13.86
CA LEU A 104 9.12 11.04 14.05
C LEU A 104 9.35 12.42 14.67
N THR A 105 8.75 13.47 14.11
CA THR A 105 8.62 14.77 14.80
C THR A 105 7.19 15.03 15.22
N LEU A 106 6.97 15.92 16.19
CA LEU A 106 5.63 16.28 16.63
C LEU A 106 4.77 16.84 15.48
N GLY A 107 5.33 17.65 14.59
CA GLY A 107 4.63 18.14 13.40
C GLY A 107 4.16 17.00 12.48
N MET A 108 5.01 15.98 12.28
CA MET A 108 4.65 14.80 11.50
C MET A 108 3.58 13.94 12.18
N LEU A 109 3.59 13.85 13.51
CA LEU A 109 2.55 13.16 14.27
C LEU A 109 1.20 13.84 14.06
N LEU A 110 1.16 15.18 14.21
CA LEU A 110 -0.05 15.95 14.02
C LEU A 110 -0.56 15.86 12.58
N GLU A 111 0.34 15.96 11.58
CA GLU A 111 -0.03 15.82 10.16
C GLU A 111 -0.57 14.43 9.84
N PHE A 112 0.02 13.37 10.39
CA PHE A 112 -0.44 11.99 10.20
C PHE A 112 -1.90 11.81 10.65
N HIS A 113 -2.28 12.45 11.76
CA HIS A 113 -3.65 12.48 12.28
C HIS A 113 -4.51 13.62 11.72
N GLY A 114 -4.01 14.42 10.77
CA GLY A 114 -4.77 15.54 10.21
C GLY A 114 -5.13 16.63 11.23
N LEU A 115 -4.34 16.77 12.30
CA LEU A 115 -4.55 17.76 13.35
C LEU A 115 -3.91 19.10 12.97
N SER A 116 -4.65 20.19 13.19
CA SER A 116 -4.14 21.55 12.94
C SER A 116 -3.21 21.99 14.06
N ALA A 117 -1.92 22.15 13.73
CA ALA A 117 -0.93 22.70 14.66
C ALA A 117 -1.35 24.06 15.24
N ASN A 118 -2.01 24.92 14.44
CA ASN A 118 -2.48 26.22 14.88
C ASN A 118 -3.54 26.14 15.99
N ARG A 119 -4.40 25.12 15.99
CA ARG A 119 -5.38 24.89 17.08
C ARG A 119 -4.68 24.46 18.37
N LEU A 120 -3.52 23.81 18.26
CA LEU A 120 -2.83 23.21 19.39
C LEU A 120 -1.64 24.05 19.89
N ILE A 121 -1.26 25.13 19.20
CA ILE A 121 0.00 25.85 19.42
C ILE A 121 0.19 26.30 20.88
N ASN A 122 -0.84 26.89 21.51
CA ASN A 122 -0.77 27.35 22.89
C ASN A 122 -0.54 26.19 23.87
N ARG A 123 -1.05 24.99 23.56
CA ARG A 123 -0.83 23.78 24.38
C ARG A 123 0.59 23.26 24.18
N LEU A 124 1.07 23.23 22.94
CA LEU A 124 2.43 22.81 22.64
C LEU A 124 3.46 23.73 23.33
N GLU A 125 3.24 25.04 23.27
CA GLU A 125 4.09 26.04 23.95
C GLU A 125 4.08 25.89 25.47
N LYS A 126 2.92 25.64 26.09
CA LYS A 126 2.80 25.36 27.53
C LYS A 126 3.71 24.20 27.96
N HIS A 127 3.84 23.17 27.12
CA HIS A 127 4.70 22.01 27.36
C HIS A 127 6.12 22.16 26.78
N LYS A 128 6.47 23.35 26.25
CA LYS A 128 7.77 23.65 25.62
C LYS A 128 8.11 22.73 24.44
N LEU A 129 7.08 22.33 23.69
CA LEU A 129 7.20 21.47 22.53
C LEU A 129 7.06 22.29 21.24
N GLY A 130 8.01 22.10 20.32
CA GLY A 130 7.96 22.62 18.96
C GLY A 130 7.56 21.56 17.94
N LEU A 131 7.10 21.97 16.75
CA LEU A 131 6.74 21.02 15.68
C LEU A 131 7.95 20.19 15.18
N ASP A 132 9.15 20.71 15.33
CA ASP A 132 10.42 20.06 15.01
C ASP A 132 10.91 19.10 16.12
N THR A 133 10.22 19.06 17.27
CA THR A 133 10.58 18.18 18.39
C THR A 133 10.55 16.73 17.94
N ARG A 134 11.71 16.06 18.04
CA ARG A 134 11.85 14.64 17.70
C ARG A 134 11.29 13.77 18.81
N ILE A 135 10.41 12.86 18.45
CA ILE A 135 9.78 11.90 19.35
C ILE A 135 10.60 10.61 19.31
N SER A 136 11.50 10.46 20.28
CA SER A 136 12.31 9.25 20.45
C SER A 136 11.56 8.12 21.18
N SER A 137 10.57 8.49 22.00
CA SER A 137 9.67 7.56 22.68
C SER A 137 8.33 8.26 22.98
N PRO A 138 7.22 7.51 23.10
CA PRO A 138 5.93 8.09 23.47
C PRO A 138 5.94 8.80 24.84
N SER A 139 6.80 8.36 25.76
CA SER A 139 6.94 8.95 27.10
C SER A 139 7.38 10.41 27.10
N LEU A 140 8.01 10.90 26.02
CA LEU A 140 8.35 12.31 25.87
C LEU A 140 7.11 13.22 25.89
N LEU A 141 5.95 12.68 25.50
CA LEU A 141 4.69 13.40 25.39
C LEU A 141 3.74 13.12 26.57
N SER A 142 4.20 12.47 27.64
CA SER A 142 3.33 12.08 28.77
C SER A 142 2.60 13.27 29.40
N ASP A 143 3.29 14.39 29.59
CA ASP A 143 2.73 15.59 30.22
C ASP A 143 1.70 16.26 29.30
N LEU A 144 1.95 16.25 27.99
CA LEU A 144 1.01 16.71 26.98
C LEU A 144 -0.24 15.82 26.95
N PHE A 145 -0.06 14.50 27.00
CA PHE A 145 -1.18 13.55 26.99
C PHE A 145 -2.01 13.59 28.28
N ALA A 146 -1.42 13.97 29.40
CA ALA A 146 -2.12 14.20 30.67
C ALA A 146 -2.87 15.55 30.73
N ASP A 147 -2.61 16.46 29.79
CA ASP A 147 -3.26 17.77 29.73
C ASP A 147 -4.71 17.65 29.23
N LYS A 148 -5.66 17.93 30.13
CA LYS A 148 -7.09 17.85 29.85
C LYS A 148 -7.54 18.79 28.74
N GLU A 149 -6.94 19.97 28.64
CA GLU A 149 -7.32 20.92 27.59
C GLU A 149 -6.81 20.45 26.22
N PHE A 150 -5.61 19.85 26.17
CA PHE A 150 -5.11 19.21 24.96
C PHE A 150 -6.03 18.06 24.54
N GLN A 151 -6.35 17.13 25.45
CA GLN A 151 -7.25 16.01 25.13
C GLN A 151 -8.65 16.47 24.72
N SER A 152 -9.16 17.59 25.26
CA SER A 152 -10.44 18.17 24.86
C SER A 152 -10.42 18.66 23.40
N GLU A 153 -9.34 19.32 22.97
CA GLU A 153 -9.15 19.75 21.56
C GLU A 153 -9.02 18.56 20.62
N ILE A 154 -8.31 17.51 21.04
CA ILE A 154 -8.20 16.25 20.30
C ILE A 154 -9.58 15.59 20.17
N THR A 155 -10.33 15.47 21.27
CA THR A 155 -11.66 14.86 21.28
C THR A 155 -12.61 15.60 20.35
N THR A 156 -12.55 16.94 20.37
CA THR A 156 -13.33 17.79 19.45
C THR A 156 -12.95 17.52 17.99
N SER A 157 -11.66 17.44 17.69
CA SER A 157 -11.17 17.13 16.34
C SER A 157 -11.54 15.71 15.87
N ILE A 158 -11.52 14.72 16.78
CA ILE A 158 -11.98 13.36 16.51
C ILE A 158 -13.47 13.37 16.13
N ALA A 159 -14.31 14.06 16.92
CA ALA A 159 -15.74 14.14 16.65
C ALA A 159 -16.04 14.80 15.29
N GLU A 160 -15.44 15.97 15.02
CA GLU A 160 -15.59 16.69 13.74
C GLU A 160 -15.21 15.80 12.54
N GLN A 161 -14.08 15.10 12.60
CA GLN A 161 -13.64 14.23 11.51
C GLN A 161 -14.46 12.93 11.40
N LYS A 162 -14.92 12.37 12.53
CA LYS A 162 -15.85 11.22 12.53
C LYS A 162 -17.15 11.57 11.83
N ASP A 163 -17.73 12.74 12.08
CA ASP A 163 -18.99 13.17 11.48
C ASP A 163 -18.86 13.34 9.95
N LEU A 164 -17.79 13.99 9.51
CA LEU A 164 -17.48 14.16 8.08
C LEU A 164 -17.24 12.81 7.39
N LEU A 165 -16.42 11.93 7.99
CA LEU A 165 -16.13 10.61 7.43
C LEU A 165 -17.38 9.73 7.40
N SER A 166 -18.19 9.73 8.45
CA SER A 166 -19.47 8.99 8.50
C SER A 166 -20.40 9.43 7.38
N SER A 167 -20.54 10.75 7.20
CA SER A 167 -21.35 11.34 6.14
C SER A 167 -20.82 10.99 4.75
N TYR A 168 -19.50 10.99 4.54
CA TYR A 168 -18.87 10.53 3.30
C TYR A 168 -19.15 9.04 3.04
N LEU A 169 -18.95 8.16 4.02
CA LEU A 169 -19.23 6.73 3.90
C LEU A 169 -20.70 6.45 3.57
N ALA A 170 -21.62 7.20 4.17
CA ALA A 170 -23.05 7.11 3.85
C ALA A 170 -23.33 7.47 2.38
N GLN A 171 -22.77 8.58 1.87
CA GLN A 171 -22.88 8.96 0.46
C GLN A 171 -22.30 7.90 -0.49
N GLN A 172 -21.22 7.24 -0.10
CA GLN A 172 -20.60 6.17 -0.88
C GLN A 172 -21.28 4.79 -0.69
N GLY A 173 -22.33 4.70 0.14
CA GLY A 173 -23.01 3.44 0.50
C GLY A 173 -22.10 2.39 1.13
N LEU A 174 -21.15 2.84 1.96
CA LEU A 174 -20.18 2.03 2.71
C LEU A 174 -20.57 1.85 4.18
N GLN A 175 -21.87 1.84 4.46
CA GLN A 175 -22.38 1.63 5.81
C GLN A 175 -22.27 0.15 6.23
N ALA A 176 -22.21 -0.10 7.53
CA ALA A 176 -22.19 -1.44 8.09
C ALA A 176 -23.37 -2.29 7.61
N GLY A 177 -23.12 -3.54 7.24
CA GLY A 177 -24.15 -4.45 6.75
C GLY A 177 -24.62 -4.18 5.31
N SER A 178 -24.04 -3.19 4.62
CA SER A 178 -24.22 -3.04 3.17
C SER A 178 -23.66 -4.27 2.42
N SER A 179 -24.25 -4.59 1.27
CA SER A 179 -23.72 -5.58 0.33
C SER A 179 -22.55 -4.99 -0.49
N THR A 180 -21.65 -4.27 0.20
CA THR A 180 -20.51 -3.56 -0.39
C THR A 180 -19.22 -4.15 0.18
N ALA A 181 -18.23 -4.38 -0.66
CA ALA A 181 -16.87 -4.66 -0.20
C ALA A 181 -15.91 -3.53 -0.58
N LEU A 182 -14.99 -3.20 0.33
CA LEU A 182 -13.81 -2.44 -0.02
C LEU A 182 -12.90 -3.28 -0.90
N VAL A 183 -12.32 -2.67 -1.92
CA VAL A 183 -11.30 -3.27 -2.76
C VAL A 183 -10.04 -2.42 -2.71
N ASP A 184 -8.92 -3.02 -2.36
CA ASP A 184 -7.64 -2.33 -2.19
C ASP A 184 -6.49 -3.28 -2.60
N ILE A 185 -5.33 -2.74 -2.93
CA ILE A 185 -4.14 -3.53 -3.24
C ILE A 185 -3.65 -4.30 -2.00
N GLY A 186 -3.68 -3.68 -0.81
CA GLY A 186 -3.18 -4.32 0.41
C GLY A 186 -2.36 -3.38 1.31
N TRP A 187 -1.61 -3.90 2.29
CA TRP A 187 -1.43 -5.33 2.63
C TRP A 187 -1.90 -5.70 4.02
N ARG A 188 -1.98 -4.73 4.95
CA ARG A 188 -2.38 -4.96 6.34
C ARG A 188 -3.85 -4.65 6.62
N GLY A 189 -4.61 -4.17 5.64
CA GLY A 189 -6.02 -3.78 5.83
C GLY A 189 -6.22 -2.63 6.81
N SER A 190 -5.21 -1.76 6.98
CA SER A 190 -5.21 -0.68 7.98
C SER A 190 -6.41 0.27 7.87
N ILE A 191 -6.84 0.62 6.64
CA ILE A 191 -8.03 1.45 6.40
C ILE A 191 -9.28 0.76 6.96
N GLN A 192 -9.50 -0.52 6.64
CA GLN A 192 -10.63 -1.29 7.17
C GLN A 192 -10.57 -1.41 8.69
N ASN A 193 -9.39 -1.65 9.27
CA ASN A 193 -9.23 -1.70 10.74
C ASN A 193 -9.59 -0.35 11.39
N ASN A 194 -9.13 0.76 10.82
CA ASN A 194 -9.46 2.10 11.30
C ASN A 194 -10.97 2.36 11.21
N LEU A 195 -11.60 1.99 10.09
CA LEU A 195 -13.05 2.13 9.91
C LEU A 195 -13.84 1.29 10.91
N SER A 196 -13.44 0.03 11.15
CA SER A 196 -14.10 -0.85 12.13
C SER A 196 -13.99 -0.33 13.56
N LYS A 197 -12.89 0.36 13.90
CA LYS A 197 -12.72 1.04 15.19
C LYS A 197 -13.61 2.28 15.30
N ALA A 198 -13.63 3.10 14.26
CA ALA A 198 -14.39 4.35 14.23
C ALA A 198 -15.91 4.12 14.19
N PHE A 199 -16.35 3.12 13.42
CA PHE A 199 -17.75 2.81 13.13
C PHE A 199 -17.98 1.30 13.29
N PRO A 200 -18.36 0.84 14.49
CA PRO A 200 -18.60 -0.58 14.74
C PRO A 200 -19.61 -1.16 13.75
N GLY A 201 -19.24 -2.28 13.13
CA GLY A 201 -20.03 -2.92 12.09
C GLY A 201 -19.19 -3.87 11.25
N ILE A 202 -19.86 -4.72 10.48
CA ILE A 202 -19.18 -5.66 9.58
C ILE A 202 -18.93 -4.96 8.25
N LEU A 203 -17.67 -4.65 7.98
CA LEU A 203 -17.18 -4.22 6.67
C LEU A 203 -16.43 -5.37 6.00
N THR A 204 -16.74 -5.66 4.74
CA THR A 204 -16.03 -6.69 3.95
C THR A 204 -14.90 -6.04 3.18
N GLY A 205 -13.71 -6.65 3.22
CA GLY A 205 -12.56 -6.23 2.40
C GLY A 205 -12.08 -7.34 1.47
N LEU A 206 -11.93 -7.03 0.19
CA LEU A 206 -11.36 -7.91 -0.83
C LEU A 206 -10.08 -7.25 -1.36
N TYR A 207 -8.94 -7.81 -1.01
CA TYR A 207 -7.64 -7.19 -1.30
C TYR A 207 -6.93 -7.92 -2.44
N PHE A 208 -6.07 -7.23 -3.20
CA PHE A 208 -5.14 -7.93 -4.09
C PHE A 208 -4.26 -8.89 -3.28
N GLY A 209 -3.73 -8.42 -2.15
CA GLY A 209 -3.28 -9.33 -1.12
C GLY A 209 -3.27 -8.81 0.31
N LEU A 210 -3.17 -9.76 1.24
CA LEU A 210 -3.08 -9.55 2.68
C LEU A 210 -1.81 -10.19 3.22
N TRP A 211 -0.94 -9.36 3.78
CA TRP A 211 0.35 -9.79 4.30
C TRP A 211 0.86 -8.92 5.45
N ALA A 212 1.46 -9.58 6.44
CA ALA A 212 2.03 -9.02 7.64
C ALA A 212 3.44 -9.58 7.84
N GLU A 213 4.45 -8.71 7.71
CA GLU A 213 5.88 -9.08 7.76
C GLU A 213 6.30 -9.70 9.11
N ASP A 214 5.62 -9.31 10.19
CA ASP A 214 5.77 -9.81 11.55
C ASP A 214 5.10 -11.18 11.78
N GLY A 215 4.46 -11.76 10.77
CA GLY A 215 3.91 -13.11 10.86
C GLY A 215 2.57 -13.21 11.59
N PHE A 216 2.15 -12.17 12.30
CA PHE A 216 0.92 -12.15 13.08
C PHE A 216 -0.28 -11.74 12.23
N THR A 217 -1.09 -12.73 11.85
CA THR A 217 -2.31 -12.53 11.07
C THR A 217 -3.47 -11.97 11.89
N ASP A 218 -3.36 -11.95 13.22
CA ASP A 218 -4.34 -11.32 14.14
C ASP A 218 -4.54 -9.82 13.86
N SER A 219 -3.53 -9.18 13.26
CA SER A 219 -3.60 -7.78 12.85
C SER A 219 -4.39 -7.55 11.56
N LEU A 220 -4.64 -8.61 10.77
CA LEU A 220 -5.39 -8.53 9.52
C LEU A 220 -6.90 -8.49 9.82
N PRO A 221 -7.70 -7.65 9.14
CA PRO A 221 -9.13 -7.53 9.42
C PRO A 221 -9.85 -8.89 9.33
N SER A 222 -10.67 -9.26 10.32
CA SER A 222 -11.28 -10.60 10.35
C SER A 222 -12.19 -10.90 9.16
N ASN A 223 -12.98 -9.91 8.70
CA ASN A 223 -13.83 -10.03 7.52
C ASN A 223 -13.13 -9.49 6.26
N SER A 224 -12.01 -10.11 5.91
CA SER A 224 -11.28 -9.79 4.69
C SER A 224 -10.73 -11.03 3.99
N LEU A 225 -10.46 -10.90 2.70
CA LEU A 225 -9.84 -11.94 1.88
C LEU A 225 -8.79 -11.31 0.94
N GLY A 226 -7.59 -11.89 0.89
CA GLY A 226 -6.62 -11.62 -0.16
C GLY A 226 -6.87 -12.50 -1.38
N ILE A 227 -7.13 -11.91 -2.55
CA ILE A 227 -7.52 -12.61 -3.77
C ILE A 227 -6.34 -13.35 -4.40
N ILE A 228 -5.17 -12.70 -4.54
CA ILE A 228 -3.97 -13.32 -5.11
C ILE A 228 -3.03 -13.82 -4.01
N CYS A 229 -2.93 -13.07 -2.92
CA CYS A 229 -2.00 -13.33 -1.82
C CYS A 229 -2.75 -13.18 -0.50
N ASP A 230 -2.75 -14.20 0.36
CA ASP A 230 -3.33 -14.14 1.69
C ASP A 230 -2.49 -15.00 2.63
N GLN A 231 -1.80 -14.36 3.56
CA GLN A 231 -0.92 -15.02 4.51
C GLN A 231 -1.60 -16.11 5.35
N ARG A 232 -2.94 -16.07 5.46
CA ARG A 232 -3.72 -17.10 6.17
C ARG A 232 -3.75 -18.43 5.42
N ARG A 233 -3.54 -18.43 4.09
CA ARG A 233 -3.42 -19.66 3.29
C ARG A 233 -2.05 -20.31 3.40
N GLY A 234 -1.01 -19.49 3.60
CA GLY A 234 0.37 -19.97 3.67
C GLY A 234 1.36 -18.83 3.86
N ARG A 235 2.57 -19.17 4.32
CA ARG A 235 3.68 -18.22 4.51
C ARG A 235 4.88 -18.50 3.60
N ASP A 236 4.72 -19.37 2.62
CA ASP A 236 5.76 -19.59 1.62
C ASP A 236 5.92 -18.37 0.70
N LEU A 237 7.02 -18.33 -0.03
CA LEU A 237 7.38 -17.20 -0.88
C LEU A 237 6.49 -17.08 -2.12
N HIS A 238 5.79 -18.15 -2.49
CA HIS A 238 4.89 -18.17 -3.64
C HIS A 238 3.55 -17.52 -3.28
N GLU A 239 2.95 -17.91 -2.16
CA GLU A 239 1.78 -17.22 -1.59
C GLU A 239 2.11 -15.75 -1.30
N GLY A 240 3.33 -15.46 -0.82
CA GLY A 240 3.83 -14.12 -0.54
C GLY A 240 4.35 -13.33 -1.75
N ALA A 241 4.32 -13.88 -2.97
CA ALA A 241 5.01 -13.28 -4.12
C ALA A 241 4.56 -11.84 -4.42
N ALA A 242 3.26 -11.59 -4.28
CA ALA A 242 2.65 -10.28 -4.45
C ALA A 242 3.22 -9.24 -3.46
N TRP A 243 3.45 -9.64 -2.20
CA TRP A 243 4.05 -8.78 -1.18
C TRP A 243 5.48 -8.38 -1.55
N TYR A 244 6.28 -9.30 -2.10
CA TYR A 244 7.64 -9.01 -2.55
C TYR A 244 7.71 -8.08 -3.77
N ALA A 245 6.65 -8.03 -4.57
CA ALA A 245 6.46 -7.08 -5.66
C ALA A 245 5.61 -5.85 -5.25
N GLY A 246 5.26 -5.70 -3.97
CA GLY A 246 4.20 -4.79 -3.53
C GLY A 246 4.41 -3.33 -3.92
N HIS A 247 5.60 -2.77 -3.66
CA HIS A 247 5.90 -1.38 -4.03
C HIS A 247 5.85 -1.12 -5.54
N LEU A 248 6.15 -2.14 -6.36
CA LEU A 248 6.04 -2.04 -7.82
C LEU A 248 4.57 -2.03 -8.24
N LEU A 249 3.76 -2.93 -7.68
CA LEU A 249 2.32 -2.98 -7.92
C LEU A 249 1.64 -1.68 -7.49
N GLU A 250 1.95 -1.17 -6.29
CA GLU A 250 1.47 0.12 -5.79
C GLU A 250 1.86 1.26 -6.74
N ALA A 251 3.12 1.32 -7.18
CA ALA A 251 3.56 2.38 -8.09
C ALA A 251 2.85 2.39 -9.45
N ILE A 252 2.46 1.22 -9.95
CA ILE A 252 1.77 1.07 -11.25
C ILE A 252 0.25 1.31 -11.10
N CYS A 253 -0.34 0.85 -10.00
CA CYS A 253 -1.79 0.99 -9.78
C CYS A 253 -2.22 2.39 -9.34
N ARG A 254 -1.27 3.17 -8.80
CA ARG A 254 -1.46 4.54 -8.31
C ARG A 254 -2.14 5.47 -9.30
N ALA A 255 -3.24 6.09 -8.87
CA ALA A 255 -3.91 7.17 -9.60
C ALA A 255 -3.10 8.48 -9.61
N SER A 256 -3.40 9.34 -10.58
CA SER A 256 -2.75 10.64 -10.80
C SER A 256 -3.05 11.68 -9.72
N GLU A 257 -4.20 11.57 -9.04
CA GLU A 257 -4.65 12.47 -7.97
C GLU A 257 -3.87 12.29 -6.65
N GLY A 258 -3.98 13.27 -5.75
CA GLY A 258 -3.32 13.27 -4.44
C GLY A 258 -3.98 12.34 -3.43
N THR A 259 -3.24 11.95 -2.39
CA THR A 259 -3.79 11.13 -1.29
C THR A 259 -4.91 11.90 -0.58
N THR A 260 -5.97 11.20 -0.17
CA THR A 260 -7.04 11.79 0.63
C THR A 260 -6.52 12.20 2.00
N LEU A 261 -6.66 13.47 2.34
CA LEU A 261 -6.19 14.08 3.58
C LEU A 261 -7.26 14.15 4.66
N GLY A 262 -8.52 14.19 4.24
CA GLY A 262 -9.71 14.41 5.05
C GLY A 262 -10.87 14.80 4.15
N TYR A 263 -11.88 15.44 4.71
CA TYR A 263 -13.09 15.81 3.99
C TYR A 263 -13.57 17.20 4.37
N ARG A 264 -14.43 17.77 3.54
CA ARG A 264 -15.19 19.00 3.84
C ARG A 264 -16.57 18.93 3.22
N GLU A 265 -17.49 19.70 3.77
CA GLU A 265 -18.78 19.92 3.14
C GLU A 265 -18.72 21.07 2.13
N VAL A 266 -19.27 20.83 0.93
CA VAL A 266 -19.46 21.84 -0.11
C VAL A 266 -20.84 21.60 -0.70
N ASP A 267 -21.72 22.61 -0.65
CA ASP A 267 -23.08 22.56 -1.19
C ASP A 267 -23.90 21.33 -0.72
N GLY A 268 -23.78 20.95 0.56
CA GLY A 268 -24.50 19.81 1.13
C GLY A 268 -23.94 18.44 0.74
N GLN A 269 -22.77 18.38 0.09
CA GLN A 269 -22.06 17.15 -0.25
C GLN A 269 -20.72 17.08 0.48
N ILE A 270 -20.33 15.90 0.94
CA ILE A 270 -19.00 15.70 1.54
C ILE A 270 -18.03 15.33 0.43
N VAL A 271 -17.04 16.19 0.21
CA VAL A 271 -16.01 16.02 -0.82
C VAL A 271 -14.64 15.76 -0.18
N PRO A 272 -13.79 14.92 -0.81
CA PRO A 272 -12.45 14.65 -0.30
C PRO A 272 -11.54 15.86 -0.45
N LEU A 273 -10.68 16.08 0.54
CA LEU A 273 -9.55 16.99 0.47
C LEU A 273 -8.32 16.20 0.02
N LEU A 274 -7.70 16.56 -1.10
CA LEU A 274 -6.57 15.82 -1.67
C LEU A 274 -5.25 16.57 -1.46
N ALA A 275 -4.14 15.83 -1.33
CA ALA A 275 -2.80 16.41 -1.33
C ALA A 275 -2.51 17.17 -2.63
N ALA A 276 -1.90 18.35 -2.51
CA ALA A 276 -1.49 19.17 -3.65
C ALA A 276 -0.30 18.54 -4.40
N ASP A 277 -0.17 18.87 -5.69
CA ASP A 277 0.86 18.30 -6.57
C ASP A 277 2.29 18.61 -6.15
N GLY A 278 2.51 19.74 -5.45
CA GLY A 278 3.83 20.14 -4.98
C GLY A 278 4.51 19.14 -4.04
N SER A 279 3.74 18.32 -3.30
CA SER A 279 4.28 17.26 -2.44
C SER A 279 4.54 15.94 -3.18
N ARG A 280 4.30 15.90 -4.50
CA ARG A 280 4.16 14.68 -5.32
C ARG A 280 4.99 14.71 -6.59
N SER A 281 5.95 15.64 -6.71
CA SER A 281 6.75 15.86 -7.93
C SER A 281 7.45 14.59 -8.44
N ALA A 282 7.94 13.71 -7.57
CA ALA A 282 8.54 12.43 -7.96
C ALA A 282 7.53 11.44 -8.56
N GLU A 283 6.29 11.44 -8.05
CA GLU A 283 5.20 10.63 -8.63
C GLU A 283 4.88 11.14 -10.03
N ILE A 284 4.74 12.46 -10.18
CA ILE A 284 4.42 13.11 -11.47
C ILE A 284 5.51 12.81 -12.50
N GLN A 285 6.78 12.85 -12.11
CA GLN A 285 7.91 12.53 -13.00
C GLN A 285 7.91 11.08 -13.48
N SER A 286 7.45 10.13 -12.65
CA SER A 286 7.39 8.70 -13.00
C SER A 286 6.05 8.27 -13.63
N ALA A 287 5.03 9.13 -13.61
CA ALA A 287 3.69 8.82 -14.10
C ALA A 287 3.66 8.39 -15.57
N ALA A 288 4.47 9.02 -16.44
CA ALA A 288 4.51 8.65 -17.87
C ALA A 288 4.95 7.19 -18.09
N VAL A 289 5.85 6.67 -17.25
CA VAL A 289 6.27 5.26 -17.30
C VAL A 289 5.13 4.36 -16.84
N ALA A 290 4.48 4.71 -15.73
CA ALA A 290 3.35 3.96 -15.18
C ALA A 290 2.18 3.90 -16.18
N GLU A 291 1.81 5.00 -16.84
CA GLU A 291 0.70 5.04 -17.80
C GLU A 291 0.93 4.13 -19.01
N VAL A 292 2.16 4.05 -19.54
CA VAL A 292 2.46 3.12 -20.65
C VAL A 292 2.28 1.66 -20.20
N ILE A 293 2.68 1.34 -18.97
CA ILE A 293 2.48 0.00 -18.39
C ILE A 293 0.98 -0.27 -18.18
N ARG A 294 0.24 0.70 -17.64
CA ARG A 294 -1.21 0.61 -17.42
C ARG A 294 -1.96 0.35 -18.72
N THR A 295 -1.59 1.02 -19.82
CA THR A 295 -2.15 0.74 -21.15
C THR A 295 -1.93 -0.71 -21.55
N GLY A 296 -0.70 -1.22 -21.45
CA GLY A 296 -0.42 -2.64 -21.77
C GLY A 296 -1.24 -3.62 -20.92
N ILE A 297 -1.39 -3.35 -19.62
CA ILE A 297 -2.22 -4.15 -18.71
C ILE A 297 -3.67 -4.19 -19.20
N LEU A 298 -4.25 -3.03 -19.52
CA LEU A 298 -5.65 -2.92 -19.90
C LEU A 298 -5.93 -3.52 -21.29
N ASP A 299 -4.99 -3.40 -22.23
CA ASP A 299 -5.12 -4.01 -23.55
C ASP A 299 -5.06 -5.54 -23.45
N ARG A 300 -4.12 -6.09 -22.66
CA ARG A 300 -4.07 -7.54 -22.42
C ARG A 300 -5.34 -8.04 -21.73
N MET A 301 -5.86 -7.26 -20.80
CA MET A 301 -7.09 -7.59 -20.09
C MET A 301 -8.28 -7.75 -21.06
N GLU A 302 -8.43 -6.86 -22.04
CA GLU A 302 -9.48 -6.98 -23.06
C GLU A 302 -9.30 -8.20 -23.96
N GLU A 303 -8.06 -8.55 -24.31
CA GLU A 303 -7.77 -9.77 -25.08
C GLU A 303 -8.18 -11.03 -24.32
N LEU A 304 -7.76 -11.13 -23.05
CA LEU A 304 -8.08 -12.26 -22.18
C LEU A 304 -9.59 -12.36 -21.90
N ALA A 305 -10.26 -11.23 -21.69
CA ALA A 305 -11.69 -11.20 -21.45
C ALA A 305 -12.51 -11.75 -22.65
N LYS A 306 -12.01 -11.63 -23.88
CA LYS A 306 -12.62 -12.21 -25.09
C LYS A 306 -12.38 -13.72 -25.19
N ASP A 307 -11.32 -14.24 -24.58
CA ASP A 307 -10.99 -15.66 -24.57
C ASP A 307 -11.82 -16.43 -23.54
N THR A 308 -12.78 -17.23 -24.04
CA THR A 308 -13.64 -18.06 -23.18
C THR A 308 -12.85 -19.14 -22.45
N SER A 309 -11.79 -19.68 -23.06
CA SER A 309 -10.98 -20.74 -22.44
C SER A 309 -10.25 -20.22 -21.20
N TRP A 310 -9.72 -18.99 -21.26
CA TRP A 310 -9.14 -18.31 -20.12
C TRP A 310 -10.19 -18.01 -19.04
N ARG A 311 -11.36 -17.49 -19.41
CA ARG A 311 -12.44 -17.20 -18.45
C ARG A 311 -13.01 -18.44 -17.75
N CYS A 312 -12.89 -19.62 -18.35
CA CYS A 312 -13.34 -20.89 -17.78
C CYS A 312 -12.31 -21.56 -16.85
N GLN A 313 -11.10 -21.00 -16.71
CA GLN A 313 -10.11 -21.51 -15.76
C GLN A 313 -10.66 -21.49 -14.33
N THR A 314 -10.22 -22.44 -13.51
CA THR A 314 -10.61 -22.51 -12.10
C THR A 314 -9.95 -21.37 -11.31
N ASP A 315 -10.48 -21.08 -10.12
CA ASP A 315 -9.90 -20.05 -9.25
C ASP A 315 -8.44 -20.37 -8.91
N ASP A 316 -8.15 -21.62 -8.57
CA ASP A 316 -6.79 -22.08 -8.26
C ASP A 316 -5.82 -21.92 -9.44
N GLN A 317 -6.28 -22.16 -10.68
CA GLN A 317 -5.45 -21.99 -11.88
C GLN A 317 -5.08 -20.52 -12.09
N LEU A 318 -6.06 -19.62 -11.97
CA LEU A 318 -5.85 -18.17 -12.12
C LEU A 318 -4.95 -17.63 -11.02
N GLN A 319 -5.20 -18.03 -9.77
CA GLN A 319 -4.41 -17.61 -8.62
C GLN A 319 -2.96 -18.08 -8.73
N ARG A 320 -2.73 -19.38 -9.02
CA ARG A 320 -1.36 -19.92 -9.18
C ARG A 320 -0.61 -19.27 -10.33
N ALA A 321 -1.26 -19.07 -11.48
CA ALA A 321 -0.63 -18.40 -12.62
C ALA A 321 -0.21 -16.95 -12.27
N ALA A 322 -1.04 -16.23 -11.52
CA ALA A 322 -0.71 -14.90 -11.03
C ALA A 322 0.45 -14.93 -10.03
N GLN A 323 0.43 -15.86 -9.07
CA GLN A 323 1.49 -16.04 -8.08
C GLN A 323 2.82 -16.46 -8.73
N ASP A 324 2.81 -17.36 -9.73
CA ASP A 324 3.99 -17.77 -10.51
C ASP A 324 4.62 -16.58 -11.23
N SER A 325 3.81 -15.78 -11.93
CA SER A 325 4.26 -14.58 -12.63
C SER A 325 4.85 -13.56 -11.66
N LEU A 326 4.17 -13.32 -10.53
CA LEU A 326 4.65 -12.41 -9.48
C LEU A 326 5.91 -12.92 -8.78
N PHE A 327 6.05 -14.23 -8.59
CA PHE A 327 7.23 -14.83 -7.98
C PHE A 327 8.45 -14.63 -8.87
N GLN A 328 8.30 -14.95 -10.15
CA GLN A 328 9.34 -14.72 -11.16
C GLN A 328 9.68 -13.23 -11.25
N LEU A 329 8.67 -12.35 -11.29
CA LEU A 329 8.87 -10.91 -11.31
C LEU A 329 9.64 -10.46 -10.07
N ALA A 330 9.17 -10.81 -8.88
CA ALA A 330 9.72 -10.35 -7.61
C ALA A 330 11.19 -10.73 -7.43
N PHE A 331 11.54 -12.00 -7.65
CA PHE A 331 12.86 -12.53 -7.31
C PHE A 331 13.82 -12.63 -8.51
N PHE A 332 13.30 -12.78 -9.71
CA PHE A 332 14.07 -12.98 -10.93
C PHE A 332 13.61 -12.05 -12.07
N PRO A 333 13.55 -10.73 -11.83
CA PRO A 333 13.04 -9.77 -12.81
C PRO A 333 13.89 -9.75 -14.08
N CYS A 334 13.22 -9.65 -15.23
CA CYS A 334 13.90 -9.44 -16.50
C CYS A 334 14.56 -8.04 -16.58
N PRO A 335 15.48 -7.79 -17.53
CA PRO A 335 16.14 -6.48 -17.67
C PRO A 335 15.17 -5.29 -17.85
N ALA A 336 14.03 -5.50 -18.52
CA ALA A 336 13.00 -4.48 -18.66
C ALA A 336 12.36 -4.15 -17.30
N ALA A 337 12.00 -5.16 -16.51
CA ALA A 337 11.45 -4.99 -15.18
C ALA A 337 12.42 -4.27 -14.22
N ILE A 338 13.72 -4.57 -14.31
CA ILE A 338 14.76 -3.86 -13.54
C ILE A 338 14.83 -2.38 -13.95
N THR A 339 14.76 -2.09 -15.25
CA THR A 339 14.76 -0.70 -15.75
C THR A 339 13.53 0.06 -15.22
N ILE A 340 12.35 -0.56 -15.28
CA ILE A 340 11.10 0.01 -14.74
C ILE A 340 11.23 0.26 -13.23
N GLY A 341 11.76 -0.70 -12.46
CA GLY A 341 11.98 -0.54 -11.02
C GLY A 341 12.96 0.59 -10.67
N LYS A 342 13.87 0.96 -11.56
CA LYS A 342 14.76 2.13 -11.38
C LYS A 342 14.07 3.45 -11.75
N SER A 343 13.06 3.42 -12.62
CA SER A 343 12.33 4.60 -13.08
C SER A 343 11.13 4.95 -12.21
N LEU A 344 10.52 3.97 -11.54
CA LEU A 344 9.40 4.17 -10.63
C LEU A 344 9.89 4.52 -9.22
N VAL A 345 9.04 5.23 -8.48
CA VAL A 345 9.32 5.66 -7.11
C VAL A 345 8.28 5.15 -6.12
N HIS A 346 8.76 4.88 -4.92
CA HIS A 346 7.96 4.78 -3.72
C HIS A 346 7.88 6.17 -3.05
N THR A 347 6.68 6.52 -2.62
CA THR A 347 6.38 7.76 -1.89
C THR A 347 5.56 7.42 -0.65
N GLU A 348 5.70 8.25 0.38
CA GLU A 348 4.88 8.15 1.59
C GLU A 348 3.94 9.37 1.63
N GLY A 349 2.62 9.14 1.61
CA GLY A 349 1.62 10.21 1.60
C GLY A 349 1.62 11.14 2.83
N HIS A 350 2.44 10.83 3.85
CA HIS A 350 2.59 11.61 5.08
C HIS A 350 3.97 12.31 5.17
N ALA A 351 4.86 12.07 4.20
CA ALA A 351 6.20 12.66 4.15
C ALA A 351 6.33 13.51 2.88
N ASN A 352 5.86 14.77 2.96
CA ASN A 352 5.81 15.67 1.82
C ASN A 352 7.19 15.81 1.13
N GLY A 353 7.24 15.50 -0.16
CA GLY A 353 8.45 15.61 -0.98
C GLY A 353 9.48 14.48 -0.80
N TRP A 354 9.24 13.51 0.09
CA TRP A 354 10.10 12.34 0.20
C TRP A 354 9.76 11.29 -0.87
N SER A 355 10.78 10.73 -1.50
CA SER A 355 10.64 9.60 -2.42
C SER A 355 11.92 8.78 -2.49
N ALA A 356 11.79 7.51 -2.85
CA ALA A 356 12.91 6.62 -3.15
C ALA A 356 12.64 5.83 -4.43
N PRO A 357 13.63 5.64 -5.32
CA PRO A 357 13.47 4.72 -6.45
C PRO A 357 13.23 3.30 -5.94
N LEU A 358 12.41 2.50 -6.63
CA LEU A 358 12.12 1.13 -6.16
C LEU A 358 13.39 0.26 -6.11
N ILE A 359 14.33 0.51 -7.02
CA ILE A 359 15.67 -0.09 -7.03
C ILE A 359 16.71 1.03 -6.92
N ALA A 360 17.56 0.99 -5.89
CA ALA A 360 18.58 2.01 -5.66
C ALA A 360 19.57 2.17 -6.85
N SER A 361 19.92 3.42 -7.13
CA SER A 361 20.87 3.81 -8.18
C SER A 361 22.32 3.57 -7.76
N GLY A 362 23.05 2.76 -8.53
CA GLY A 362 24.51 2.62 -8.38
C GLY A 362 25.01 1.22 -8.69
N PRO A 363 26.21 1.06 -9.29
CA PRO A 363 26.84 -0.24 -9.46
C PRO A 363 27.49 -0.65 -8.13
N HIS A 364 26.68 -0.84 -7.09
CA HIS A 364 27.20 -1.43 -5.87
C HIS A 364 27.39 -2.91 -6.14
N ARG A 365 28.61 -3.33 -6.50
CA ARG A 365 28.91 -4.74 -6.61
C ARG A 365 29.16 -5.29 -5.21
N PRO A 366 28.53 -6.40 -4.82
CA PRO A 366 28.68 -6.98 -3.48
C PRO A 366 30.13 -7.22 -3.09
N LEU A 367 31.00 -7.58 -4.05
CA LEU A 367 32.40 -7.90 -3.82
C LEU A 367 33.31 -6.65 -3.70
N THR A 368 33.05 -5.59 -4.45
CA THR A 368 33.94 -4.42 -4.49
C THR A 368 33.50 -3.31 -3.53
N SER A 369 32.24 -3.30 -3.12
CA SER A 369 31.68 -2.26 -2.26
C SER A 369 30.60 -2.82 -1.31
N PRO A 370 30.95 -3.81 -0.46
CA PRO A 370 29.98 -4.57 0.34
C PRO A 370 29.13 -3.68 1.25
N ARG A 371 29.72 -2.65 1.87
CA ARG A 371 28.98 -1.72 2.75
C ARG A 371 27.92 -0.93 1.98
N GLN A 372 28.26 -0.42 0.80
CA GLN A 372 27.31 0.32 -0.04
C GLN A 372 26.24 -0.60 -0.63
N TRP A 373 26.63 -1.84 -0.97
CA TRP A 373 25.68 -2.85 -1.44
C TRP A 373 24.66 -3.22 -0.35
N LEU A 374 25.11 -3.42 0.89
CA LEU A 374 24.22 -3.66 2.03
C LEU A 374 23.31 -2.47 2.31
N ALA A 375 23.78 -1.24 2.13
CA ALA A 375 22.92 -0.05 2.23
C ALA A 375 21.79 -0.08 1.19
N GLY A 376 22.07 -0.56 -0.02
CA GLY A 376 21.08 -0.68 -1.09
C GLY A 376 19.99 -1.74 -0.84
N LEU A 377 20.15 -2.64 0.14
CA LEU A 377 19.06 -3.53 0.61
C LEU A 377 17.89 -2.76 1.26
N SER A 378 18.04 -1.45 1.49
CA SER A 378 16.93 -0.57 1.84
C SER A 378 16.01 -0.22 0.68
N SER A 379 16.35 -0.62 -0.56
CA SER A 379 15.49 -0.44 -1.75
C SER A 379 14.07 -0.98 -1.48
N PRO A 380 13.00 -0.24 -1.83
CA PRO A 380 11.62 -0.72 -1.70
C PRO A 380 11.40 -2.09 -2.36
N TRP A 381 12.01 -2.32 -3.53
CA TRP A 381 12.05 -3.62 -4.19
C TRP A 381 13.41 -4.31 -3.97
N ARG A 382 13.58 -4.86 -2.77
CA ARG A 382 14.85 -5.48 -2.31
C ARG A 382 15.34 -6.60 -3.22
N ALA A 383 14.45 -7.52 -3.59
CA ALA A 383 14.78 -8.64 -4.46
C ALA A 383 15.22 -8.18 -5.87
N GLY A 384 14.52 -7.18 -6.43
CA GLY A 384 14.93 -6.53 -7.67
C GLY A 384 16.29 -5.85 -7.60
N TYR A 385 16.61 -5.21 -6.47
CA TYR A 385 17.94 -4.66 -6.22
C TYR A 385 19.04 -5.73 -6.18
N VAL A 386 18.81 -6.83 -5.45
CA VAL A 386 19.76 -7.95 -5.38
C VAL A 386 19.99 -8.56 -6.76
N CYS A 387 18.92 -8.84 -7.52
CA CYS A 387 19.05 -9.37 -8.87
C CYS A 387 19.77 -8.38 -9.81
N SER A 388 19.45 -7.09 -9.75
CA SER A 388 20.08 -6.06 -10.60
C SER A 388 21.57 -5.88 -10.35
N THR A 389 22.05 -6.10 -9.13
CA THR A 389 23.44 -5.80 -8.74
C THR A 389 24.30 -7.05 -8.59
N GLY A 390 23.67 -8.18 -8.27
CA GLY A 390 24.30 -9.46 -8.00
C GLY A 390 24.02 -10.56 -9.03
N GLY A 391 23.11 -10.32 -9.97
CA GLY A 391 22.69 -11.32 -10.96
C GLY A 391 21.85 -12.46 -10.35
N THR A 392 21.58 -13.47 -11.18
CA THR A 392 20.71 -14.60 -10.84
C THR A 392 21.25 -15.47 -9.69
N GLY A 393 22.57 -15.61 -9.58
CA GLY A 393 23.19 -16.38 -8.49
C GLY A 393 22.91 -15.80 -7.11
N LEU A 394 23.05 -14.48 -6.96
CA LEU A 394 22.71 -13.80 -5.70
C LEU A 394 21.19 -13.72 -5.48
N ALA A 395 20.39 -13.67 -6.54
CA ALA A 395 18.93 -13.77 -6.42
C ALA A 395 18.50 -15.12 -5.80
N TRP A 396 19.10 -16.25 -6.22
CA TRP A 396 18.84 -17.56 -5.61
C TRP A 396 19.27 -17.63 -4.14
N LEU A 397 20.44 -17.07 -3.81
CA LEU A 397 20.90 -17.00 -2.42
C LEU A 397 19.97 -16.14 -1.55
N PHE A 398 19.49 -15.02 -2.09
CA PHE A 398 18.53 -14.16 -1.41
C PHE A 398 17.18 -14.85 -1.22
N LEU A 399 16.69 -15.57 -2.23
CA LEU A 399 15.48 -16.38 -2.12
C LEU A 399 15.60 -17.43 -0.99
N GLY A 400 16.73 -18.15 -0.93
CA GLY A 400 16.99 -19.10 0.15
C GLY A 400 17.06 -18.43 1.53
N ALA A 401 17.69 -17.27 1.62
CA ALA A 401 17.71 -16.47 2.85
C ALA A 401 16.30 -16.03 3.27
N GLU A 402 15.47 -15.58 2.34
CA GLU A 402 14.08 -15.20 2.61
C GLU A 402 13.22 -16.40 3.05
N ALA A 403 13.37 -17.56 2.41
CA ALA A 403 12.68 -18.78 2.79
C ALA A 403 13.07 -19.22 4.21
N THR A 404 14.36 -19.20 4.53
CA THR A 404 14.85 -19.55 5.88
C THR A 404 14.39 -18.54 6.94
N LEU A 405 14.42 -17.24 6.64
CA LEU A 405 13.89 -16.20 7.54
C LEU A 405 12.39 -16.36 7.78
N GLY A 406 11.63 -16.81 6.78
CA GLY A 406 10.20 -17.09 6.90
C GLY A 406 9.86 -18.15 7.96
N CYS A 407 10.77 -19.11 8.15
CA CYS A 407 10.66 -20.19 9.14
C CYS A 407 11.11 -19.79 10.55
N LEU A 408 11.77 -18.64 10.72
CA LEU A 408 12.24 -18.18 12.03
C LEU A 408 11.16 -17.40 12.77
N PRO A 409 11.26 -17.28 14.12
CA PRO A 409 10.37 -16.43 14.89
C PRO A 409 10.39 -14.98 14.38
N PRO A 410 9.27 -14.23 14.45
CA PRO A 410 9.17 -12.87 13.92
C PRO A 410 10.26 -11.90 14.39
N LYS A 411 10.75 -12.07 15.63
CA LYS A 411 11.82 -11.26 16.22
C LYS A 411 13.21 -11.52 15.59
N ALA A 412 13.41 -12.66 14.92
CA ALA A 412 14.70 -13.02 14.34
C ALA A 412 15.08 -12.13 13.16
N ARG A 413 14.12 -11.78 12.29
CA ARG A 413 14.36 -10.91 11.13
C ARG A 413 14.92 -9.53 11.52
N PRO A 414 14.31 -8.73 12.41
CA PRO A 414 14.86 -7.43 12.80
C PRO A 414 16.20 -7.56 13.54
N LEU A 415 16.40 -8.63 14.33
CA LEU A 415 17.69 -8.90 14.98
C LEU A 415 18.80 -9.13 13.95
N LEU A 416 18.58 -10.02 12.98
CA LEU A 416 19.54 -10.32 11.92
C LEU A 416 19.80 -9.11 11.02
N ALA A 417 18.75 -8.36 10.67
CA ALA A 417 18.87 -7.11 9.91
C ALA A 417 19.72 -6.07 10.67
N ASN A 418 19.53 -5.94 11.98
CA ASN A 418 20.32 -5.04 12.82
C ASN A 418 21.77 -5.50 12.99
N LEU A 419 22.03 -6.81 13.09
CA LEU A 419 23.38 -7.36 13.09
C LEU A 419 24.10 -7.07 11.77
N ALA A 420 23.44 -7.31 10.63
CA ALA A 420 23.99 -7.02 9.31
C ALA A 420 24.28 -5.53 9.11
N ARG A 421 23.37 -4.65 9.56
CA ARG A 421 23.57 -3.19 9.50
C ARG A 421 24.71 -2.73 10.38
N ARG A 422 24.82 -3.24 11.61
CA ARG A 422 25.95 -2.94 12.51
C ARG A 422 27.29 -3.36 11.89
N TRP A 423 27.37 -4.54 11.30
CA TRP A 423 28.55 -4.99 10.56
C TRP A 423 28.90 -4.06 9.39
N ALA A 424 27.88 -3.54 8.70
CA ALA A 424 28.04 -2.61 7.59
C ALA A 424 28.38 -1.16 8.00
N GLY A 425 28.34 -0.83 9.30
CA GLY A 425 28.46 0.55 9.79
C GLY A 425 27.23 1.42 9.48
N LEU A 426 26.05 0.80 9.29
CA LEU A 426 24.79 1.46 9.03
C LEU A 426 23.97 1.63 10.31
N PRO A 427 23.12 2.66 10.41
CA PRO A 427 22.22 2.82 11.55
C PRO A 427 21.26 1.62 11.67
N THR A 428 21.04 1.16 12.90
CA THR A 428 20.05 0.12 13.20
C THR A 428 18.65 0.57 12.79
N VAL A 429 17.82 -0.37 12.34
CA VAL A 429 16.38 -0.13 12.17
C VAL A 429 15.81 0.08 13.57
N GLN A 430 15.27 1.28 13.83
CA GLN A 430 14.42 1.49 15.00
C GLN A 430 13.09 0.76 14.75
N GLN A 431 12.64 0.01 15.75
CA GLN A 431 11.35 -0.69 15.73
C GLN A 431 10.19 0.29 15.74
#